data_AF-A0AAV9FEZ3-F1
#
_entry.id   AF-A0AAV9FEZ3-F1
#
_cell.length_a   1.000
_cell.length_b   1.000
_cell.length_c   1.000
_cell.angle_alpha   90.00
_cell.angle_beta   90.00
_cell.angle_gamma   90.00
#
_symmetry.space_group_name_H-M   'P 1'
#
loop_
_entity.id
_entity.type
_entity.pdbx_description
1 polymer ?
#
loop_
_entity_poly.entity_id
_entity_poly.type
_entity_poly.pdbx_seq_one_letter_code
_entity_poly.pdbx_strand_id
1 'polypeptide(L)'
;MEAQRQISKRRRLSPFDPYATTRSSFLQKYVHYLLPALIDANDSKPPKIPNKYDETTTNNKKKGIRFQVDMALALSADGFHWSTALKHKLMRGKDEQTQTSHGLVFVVEKLEGLTRPPLVPRPLIPNNNNTDSNTIVGEDEELGCRIRTLRRLLPGGDEMGVCELFTEVESYVVCLELQVSILRSLVGAY
;
A
#
# COMPACT_ATOMS: atom_id res chain seq x y z
N MET A 1 44.17 47.38 -19.52
CA MET A 1 44.31 46.03 -18.96
C MET A 1 42.99 45.63 -18.33
N GLU A 2 42.43 44.58 -18.87
CA GLU A 2 41.13 43.98 -18.57
C GLU A 2 41.08 43.35 -17.17
N ALA A 3 39.88 43.19 -16.62
CA ALA A 3 39.52 42.00 -15.83
C ALA A 3 37.99 41.86 -15.76
N GLN A 4 37.42 41.21 -16.78
CA GLN A 4 36.03 40.77 -16.81
C GLN A 4 35.83 39.60 -15.83
N ARG A 5 35.11 39.81 -14.73
CA ARG A 5 34.67 38.73 -13.83
C ARG A 5 33.44 38.05 -14.43
N GLN A 6 33.65 36.93 -15.13
CA GLN A 6 32.57 36.03 -15.53
C GLN A 6 32.08 35.25 -14.31
N ILE A 7 30.86 35.54 -13.85
CA ILE A 7 30.16 34.75 -12.84
C ILE A 7 29.60 33.51 -13.53
N SER A 8 30.25 32.38 -13.30
CA SER A 8 29.85 31.06 -13.79
C SER A 8 28.51 30.65 -13.17
N LYS A 9 27.50 30.51 -14.03
CA LYS A 9 26.15 30.07 -13.69
C LYS A 9 26.22 28.63 -13.17
N ARG A 10 26.22 28.45 -11.84
CA ARG A 10 26.08 27.14 -11.21
C ARG A 10 24.69 26.60 -11.55
N ARG A 11 24.63 25.66 -12.50
CA ARG A 11 23.45 24.83 -12.75
C ARG A 11 23.15 24.10 -11.43
N ARG A 12 21.99 24.40 -10.85
CA ARG A 12 21.45 23.66 -9.72
C ARG A 12 21.17 22.25 -10.22
N LEU A 13 22.07 21.30 -9.93
CA LEU A 13 21.79 19.89 -10.14
C LEU A 13 20.67 19.53 -9.17
N SER A 14 19.55 19.05 -9.72
CA SER A 14 18.49 18.44 -8.92
C SER A 14 19.13 17.37 -8.02
N PRO A 15 18.76 17.26 -6.73
CA PRO A 15 19.15 16.12 -5.93
C PRO A 15 18.80 14.85 -6.71
N PHE A 16 19.81 14.00 -6.94
CA PHE A 16 19.62 12.67 -7.48
C PHE A 16 18.83 11.90 -6.42
N ASP A 17 17.51 11.89 -6.56
CA ASP A 17 16.64 11.06 -5.75
C ASP A 17 16.69 9.64 -6.35
N PRO A 18 17.38 8.67 -5.71
CA PRO A 18 17.47 7.30 -6.22
C PRO A 18 16.09 6.64 -6.34
N TYR A 19 15.08 7.14 -5.63
CA TYR A 19 13.71 6.67 -5.74
C TYR A 19 12.96 7.27 -6.93
N ALA A 20 13.41 8.39 -7.52
CA ALA A 20 12.73 8.99 -8.67
C ALA A 20 12.73 8.07 -9.88
N THR A 21 13.83 7.35 -10.13
CA THR A 21 13.93 6.39 -11.23
C THR A 21 13.03 5.17 -10.99
N THR A 22 13.01 4.63 -9.77
CA THR A 22 12.16 3.49 -9.39
C THR A 22 10.68 3.85 -9.42
N ARG A 23 10.32 5.06 -8.98
CA ARG A 23 8.94 5.58 -9.09
C ARG A 23 8.54 5.77 -10.55
N SER A 24 9.40 6.37 -11.37
CA SER A 24 9.12 6.56 -12.80
C SER A 24 8.93 5.23 -13.53
N SER A 25 9.79 4.24 -13.27
CA SER A 25 9.67 2.91 -13.90
C SER A 25 8.41 2.18 -13.45
N PHE A 26 8.06 2.25 -12.15
CA PHE A 26 6.80 1.74 -11.63
C PHE A 26 5.60 2.39 -12.32
N LEU A 27 5.56 3.73 -12.37
CA LEU A 27 4.44 4.48 -12.97
C LEU A 27 4.23 4.09 -14.44
N GLN A 28 5.31 4.01 -15.22
CA GLN A 28 5.24 3.61 -16.62
C GLN A 28 4.68 2.19 -16.78
N LYS A 29 5.17 1.23 -15.98
CA LYS A 29 4.66 -0.15 -15.96
C LYS A 29 3.19 -0.19 -15.54
N TYR A 30 2.81 0.58 -14.52
CA TYR A 30 1.46 0.59 -13.99
C TYR A 30 0.45 1.07 -15.01
N VAL A 31 0.72 2.19 -15.67
CA VAL A 31 -0.12 2.69 -16.77
C VAL A 31 -0.16 1.70 -17.93
N HIS A 32 1.00 1.09 -18.27
CA HIS A 32 1.10 0.11 -19.36
C HIS A 32 0.21 -1.12 -19.13
N TYR A 33 0.15 -1.66 -17.91
CA TYR A 33 -0.73 -2.79 -17.58
C TYR A 33 -2.18 -2.37 -17.36
N LEU A 34 -2.41 -1.20 -16.76
CA LEU A 34 -3.74 -0.78 -16.34
C LEU A 34 -4.61 -0.35 -17.53
N LEU A 35 -4.09 0.48 -18.45
CA LEU A 35 -4.92 1.06 -19.51
C LEU A 35 -5.59 0.00 -20.41
N PRO A 36 -4.85 -0.99 -20.97
CA PRO A 36 -5.48 -2.02 -21.79
C PRO A 36 -6.51 -2.83 -21.00
N ALA A 37 -6.19 -3.20 -19.76
CA ALA A 37 -7.06 -3.99 -18.92
C ALA A 37 -8.39 -3.29 -18.57
N LEU A 38 -8.37 -1.96 -18.40
CA LEU A 38 -9.57 -1.17 -18.17
C LEU A 38 -10.43 -1.03 -19.43
N ILE A 39 -9.81 -0.87 -20.59
CA ILE A 39 -10.51 -0.81 -21.88
C ILE A 39 -11.22 -2.15 -22.14
N ASP A 40 -10.48 -3.26 -22.01
CA ASP A 40 -11.02 -4.61 -22.20
C ASP A 40 -12.16 -4.93 -21.22
N ALA A 41 -12.04 -4.49 -19.96
CA ALA A 41 -13.09 -4.66 -18.96
C ALA A 41 -14.35 -3.85 -19.30
N ASN A 42 -14.21 -2.74 -20.01
CA ASN A 42 -15.34 -1.92 -20.44
C ASN A 42 -16.02 -2.46 -21.71
N ASP A 43 -15.25 -3.04 -22.62
CA ASP A 43 -15.75 -3.59 -23.90
C ASP A 43 -16.42 -4.97 -23.76
N SER A 44 -16.30 -5.61 -22.59
CA SER A 44 -17.03 -6.84 -22.27
C SER A 44 -18.56 -6.61 -22.30
N LYS A 45 -19.18 -7.04 -23.40
CA LYS A 45 -20.60 -6.84 -23.71
C LYS A 45 -21.48 -7.46 -22.61
N PRO A 46 -22.43 -6.71 -21.99
CA PRO A 46 -23.32 -7.30 -21.02
C PRO A 46 -24.21 -8.37 -21.68
N PRO A 47 -24.46 -9.51 -21.01
CA PRO A 47 -25.39 -10.51 -21.52
C PRO A 47 -26.77 -9.88 -21.71
N LYS A 48 -27.34 -10.07 -22.91
CA LYS A 48 -28.66 -9.58 -23.31
C LYS A 48 -29.77 -10.39 -22.61
N ILE A 49 -30.00 -10.18 -21.33
CA ILE A 49 -31.22 -10.64 -20.67
C ILE A 49 -31.75 -9.51 -19.79
N PRO A 50 -32.91 -8.91 -20.12
CA PRO A 50 -33.55 -7.93 -19.26
C PRO A 50 -34.44 -8.67 -18.26
N ASN A 51 -33.96 -8.93 -17.04
CA ASN A 51 -34.75 -8.72 -15.81
C ASN A 51 -34.07 -9.25 -14.53
N LYS A 52 -34.23 -8.42 -13.48
CA LYS A 52 -34.10 -8.68 -12.04
C LYS A 52 -32.65 -8.87 -11.53
N TYR A 53 -32.21 -7.90 -10.71
CA TYR A 53 -30.94 -7.80 -9.96
C TYR A 53 -29.74 -7.15 -10.69
N ASP A 54 -29.86 -5.85 -10.95
CA ASP A 54 -28.80 -4.94 -11.45
C ASP A 54 -27.56 -4.86 -10.51
N GLU A 55 -27.76 -5.12 -9.22
CA GLU A 55 -26.70 -5.04 -8.21
C GLU A 55 -25.62 -6.13 -8.35
N THR A 56 -26.01 -7.35 -8.76
CA THR A 56 -25.06 -8.47 -8.91
C THR A 56 -24.12 -8.23 -10.09
N THR A 57 -24.63 -7.68 -11.19
CA THR A 57 -23.87 -7.39 -12.41
C THR A 57 -22.87 -6.25 -12.18
N THR A 58 -23.30 -5.18 -11.52
CA THR A 58 -22.42 -4.05 -11.17
C THR A 58 -21.35 -4.47 -10.17
N ASN A 59 -21.67 -5.33 -9.19
CA ASN A 59 -20.69 -5.88 -8.26
C ASN A 59 -19.65 -6.78 -8.94
N ASN A 60 -20.06 -7.58 -9.93
CA ASN A 60 -19.13 -8.39 -10.71
C ASN A 60 -18.20 -7.54 -11.57
N LYS A 61 -18.70 -6.47 -12.20
CA LYS A 61 -17.85 -5.50 -12.94
C LYS A 61 -16.86 -4.81 -12.01
N LYS A 62 -17.30 -4.35 -10.83
CA LYS A 62 -16.41 -3.75 -9.80
C LYS A 62 -15.32 -4.72 -9.35
N LYS A 63 -15.66 -5.99 -9.12
CA LYS A 63 -14.68 -7.04 -8.77
C LYS A 63 -13.67 -7.27 -9.89
N GLY A 64 -14.12 -7.28 -11.14
CA GLY A 64 -13.24 -7.39 -12.32
C GLY A 64 -12.27 -6.21 -12.44
N ILE A 65 -12.77 -4.98 -12.30
CA ILE A 65 -11.92 -3.78 -12.32
C ILE A 65 -10.91 -3.82 -11.17
N ARG A 66 -11.34 -4.16 -9.95
CA ARG A 66 -10.44 -4.31 -8.79
C ARG A 66 -9.36 -5.36 -9.04
N PHE A 67 -9.73 -6.51 -9.60
CA PHE A 67 -8.77 -7.54 -9.98
C PHE A 67 -7.71 -7.02 -10.97
N GLN A 68 -8.13 -6.29 -12.01
CA GLN A 68 -7.19 -5.71 -12.98
C GLN A 68 -6.28 -4.67 -12.34
N VAL A 69 -6.83 -3.82 -11.49
CA VAL A 69 -6.10 -2.79 -10.74
C VAL A 69 -5.06 -3.42 -9.80
N ASP A 70 -5.43 -4.46 -9.05
CA ASP A 70 -4.55 -5.18 -8.13
C ASP A 70 -3.48 -6.00 -8.90
N MET A 71 -3.84 -6.57 -10.07
CA MET A 71 -2.90 -7.28 -10.93
C MET A 71 -1.87 -6.33 -11.55
N ALA A 72 -2.30 -5.18 -12.07
CA ALA A 72 -1.41 -4.16 -12.58
C ALA A 72 -0.45 -3.65 -11.50
N LEU A 73 -0.93 -3.51 -10.26
CA LEU A 73 -0.10 -3.12 -9.11
C LEU A 73 1.01 -4.15 -8.88
N ALA A 74 0.65 -5.43 -8.82
CA ALA A 74 1.59 -6.52 -8.61
C ALA A 74 2.64 -6.62 -9.74
N LEU A 75 2.21 -6.50 -11.01
CA LEU A 75 3.13 -6.58 -12.16
C LEU A 75 4.08 -5.37 -12.27
N SER A 76 3.66 -4.21 -11.77
CA SER A 76 4.46 -2.98 -11.84
C SER A 76 5.55 -2.92 -10.79
N ALA A 77 5.28 -3.53 -9.64
CA ALA A 77 6.20 -3.69 -8.51
C ALA A 77 7.01 -5.00 -8.61
N ASP A 78 7.39 -5.41 -9.82
CA ASP A 78 8.21 -6.62 -10.02
C ASP A 78 9.53 -6.52 -9.24
N GLY A 79 9.89 -7.58 -8.52
CA GLY A 79 11.07 -7.63 -7.65
C GLY A 79 10.82 -7.44 -6.15
N PHE A 80 9.57 -7.19 -5.73
CA PHE A 80 9.18 -7.19 -4.32
C PHE A 80 8.54 -8.52 -3.91
N HIS A 81 8.74 -8.94 -2.66
CA HIS A 81 8.13 -10.16 -2.14
C HIS A 81 6.61 -9.99 -2.04
N TRP A 82 6.14 -8.82 -1.59
CA TRP A 82 4.71 -8.56 -1.50
C TRP A 82 4.01 -8.58 -2.87
N SER A 83 4.69 -8.14 -3.92
CA SER A 83 4.10 -8.08 -5.26
C SER A 83 3.96 -9.49 -5.85
N THR A 84 4.96 -10.34 -5.62
CA THR A 84 4.92 -11.76 -5.98
C THR A 84 3.81 -12.49 -5.21
N ALA A 85 3.73 -12.29 -3.90
CA ALA A 85 2.68 -12.87 -3.08
C ALA A 85 1.27 -12.40 -3.50
N LEU A 86 1.11 -11.11 -3.80
CA LEU A 86 -0.14 -10.54 -4.31
C LEU A 86 -0.52 -11.16 -5.67
N LYS A 87 0.43 -11.27 -6.59
CA LYS A 87 0.22 -11.90 -7.90
C LYS A 87 -0.24 -13.35 -7.74
N HIS A 88 0.42 -14.13 -6.90
CA HIS A 88 0.04 -15.52 -6.61
C HIS A 88 -1.37 -15.61 -6.00
N LYS A 89 -1.70 -14.72 -5.06
CA LYS A 89 -3.03 -14.64 -4.46
C LYS A 89 -4.13 -14.34 -5.50
N LEU A 90 -3.85 -13.43 -6.43
CA LEU A 90 -4.78 -13.07 -7.50
C LEU A 90 -4.96 -14.22 -8.51
N MET A 91 -3.89 -14.94 -8.85
CA MET A 91 -3.97 -16.09 -9.76
C MET A 91 -4.74 -17.26 -9.14
N ARG A 92 -4.55 -17.53 -7.85
CA ARG A 92 -5.27 -18.59 -7.12
C ARG A 92 -6.78 -18.32 -7.00
N GLY A 93 -7.17 -17.05 -6.96
CA GLY A 93 -8.57 -16.64 -6.83
C GLY A 93 -9.45 -16.85 -8.07
N LYS A 94 -8.90 -17.29 -9.22
CA LYS A 94 -9.71 -17.69 -10.38
C LYS A 94 -10.45 -19.02 -10.15
N ASP A 95 -9.94 -19.87 -9.25
CA ASP A 95 -10.43 -21.24 -9.07
C ASP A 95 -11.26 -21.44 -7.79
N GLU A 96 -11.20 -20.50 -6.84
CA GLU A 96 -11.92 -20.61 -5.55
C GLU A 96 -12.71 -19.34 -5.22
N GLN A 97 -14.00 -19.39 -5.50
CA GLN A 97 -14.97 -18.36 -5.12
C GLN A 97 -15.45 -18.59 -3.67
N THR A 98 -14.54 -18.57 -2.69
CA THR A 98 -14.90 -18.65 -1.26
C THR A 98 -14.01 -17.76 -0.39
N GLN A 99 -14.64 -16.71 0.15
CA GLN A 99 -14.32 -16.08 1.45
C GLN A 99 -12.90 -15.55 1.67
N THR A 100 -12.54 -14.40 1.09
CA THR A 100 -11.47 -13.55 1.67
C THR A 100 -11.85 -12.07 1.85
N SER A 101 -13.13 -11.72 1.66
CA SER A 101 -13.65 -10.35 1.87
C SER A 101 -13.59 -9.86 3.33
N HIS A 102 -13.25 -10.70 4.31
CA HIS A 102 -13.23 -10.32 5.73
C HIS A 102 -11.86 -9.83 6.25
N GLY A 103 -10.79 -9.94 5.46
CA GLY A 103 -9.43 -9.64 5.95
C GLY A 103 -9.18 -8.17 6.28
N LEU A 104 -9.68 -7.24 5.47
CA LEU A 104 -9.42 -5.80 5.66
C LEU A 104 -10.44 -5.13 6.61
N VAL A 105 -11.70 -5.57 6.60
CA VAL A 105 -12.74 -4.99 7.48
C VAL A 105 -12.42 -5.24 8.95
N PHE A 106 -11.85 -6.40 9.29
CA PHE A 106 -11.46 -6.74 10.67
C PHE A 106 -10.24 -5.96 11.18
N VAL A 107 -9.36 -5.47 10.30
CA VAL A 107 -8.13 -4.78 10.72
C VAL A 107 -8.37 -3.30 11.00
N VAL A 108 -9.33 -2.67 10.31
CA VAL A 108 -9.67 -1.26 10.53
C VAL A 108 -10.26 -1.04 11.92
N GLU A 109 -11.16 -1.90 12.41
CA GLU A 109 -11.70 -1.79 13.78
C GLU A 109 -10.64 -1.89 14.88
N LYS A 110 -9.52 -2.59 14.62
CA LYS A 110 -8.44 -2.77 15.61
C LYS A 110 -7.40 -1.65 15.59
N LEU A 111 -7.38 -0.82 14.53
CA LEU A 111 -6.41 0.27 14.38
C LEU A 111 -6.81 1.55 15.15
N GLU A 112 -8.10 1.72 15.44
CA GLU A 112 -8.66 2.81 16.27
C GLU A 112 -8.10 2.85 17.71
N GLY A 113 -7.42 1.78 18.16
CA GLY A 113 -6.82 1.68 19.49
C GLY A 113 -5.39 2.24 19.65
N LEU A 114 -4.72 2.67 18.57
CA LEU A 114 -3.29 3.08 18.60
C LEU A 114 -3.07 4.61 18.67
N THR A 115 -4.12 5.40 18.90
CA THR A 115 -4.11 6.87 18.71
C THR A 115 -3.54 7.69 19.88
N ARG A 116 -2.85 7.10 20.86
CA ARG A 116 -2.20 7.89 21.93
C ARG A 116 -0.71 8.08 21.66
N PRO A 117 -0.24 9.33 21.39
CA PRO A 117 1.19 9.60 21.35
C PRO A 117 1.79 9.51 22.77
N PRO A 118 3.04 9.03 22.93
CA PRO A 118 3.67 8.93 24.24
C PRO A 118 3.95 10.33 24.79
N LEU A 119 3.38 10.63 25.95
CA LEU A 119 3.67 11.84 26.72
C LEU A 119 5.13 11.77 27.20
N VAL A 120 5.93 12.73 26.74
CA VAL A 120 7.30 12.96 27.21
C VAL A 120 7.32 13.06 28.75
N PRO A 121 8.10 12.23 29.48
CA PRO A 121 8.17 12.35 30.93
C PRO A 121 8.87 13.66 31.34
N ARG A 122 8.12 14.56 31.97
CA ARG A 122 8.67 15.73 32.67
C ARG A 122 9.42 15.26 33.93
N PRO A 123 10.61 15.76 34.26
CA PRO A 123 11.35 15.29 35.42
C PRO A 123 10.72 15.86 36.70
N LEU A 124 10.19 14.99 37.56
CA LEU A 124 9.77 15.34 38.92
C LEU A 124 10.39 14.37 39.93
N ILE A 125 11.31 14.96 40.70
CA ILE A 125 11.83 14.69 42.06
C ILE A 125 11.30 13.42 42.76
N PRO A 126 12.18 12.59 43.37
CA PRO A 126 11.76 11.36 44.04
C PRO A 126 11.19 11.65 45.43
N ASN A 127 10.01 11.09 45.73
CA ASN A 127 9.61 10.84 47.12
C ASN A 127 8.94 9.47 47.24
N ASN A 128 9.21 8.86 48.38
CA ASN A 128 9.26 7.44 48.67
C ASN A 128 7.89 6.85 49.07
N ASN A 129 7.78 5.53 48.88
CA ASN A 129 6.80 4.59 49.47
C ASN A 129 5.37 4.60 48.91
N ASN A 130 5.08 3.65 48.01
CA ASN A 130 4.28 2.45 48.34
C ASN A 130 4.07 1.59 47.09
N THR A 131 4.20 0.27 47.30
CA THR A 131 4.06 -0.78 46.30
C THR A 131 2.66 -0.80 45.69
N ASP A 132 2.51 -0.19 44.52
CA ASP A 132 1.41 -0.49 43.59
C ASP A 132 2.00 -1.21 42.38
N SER A 133 1.89 -2.53 42.39
CA SER A 133 2.17 -3.38 41.23
C SER A 133 1.09 -3.13 40.17
N ASN A 134 1.24 -2.09 39.37
CA ASN A 134 0.34 -1.83 38.26
C ASN A 134 1.10 -1.49 36.97
N THR A 135 0.89 -2.34 35.96
CA THR A 135 1.07 -2.08 34.53
C THR A 135 2.51 -1.87 34.02
N ILE A 136 3.24 -2.98 33.90
CA ILE A 136 4.19 -3.17 32.80
C ILE A 136 3.62 -4.31 31.96
N VAL A 137 2.58 -4.02 31.17
CA VAL A 137 2.34 -4.85 29.98
C VAL A 137 3.57 -4.58 29.12
N GLY A 138 4.48 -5.55 29.08
CA GLY A 138 5.82 -5.38 28.53
C GLY A 138 5.76 -4.79 27.13
N GLU A 139 6.53 -3.72 26.90
CA GLU A 139 6.63 -3.01 25.62
C GLU A 139 6.90 -3.97 24.44
N ASP A 140 7.57 -5.09 24.73
CA ASP A 140 7.84 -6.19 23.79
C ASP A 140 6.58 -6.94 23.30
N GLU A 141 5.57 -7.12 24.16
CA GLU A 141 4.31 -7.77 23.78
C GLU A 141 3.45 -6.85 22.90
N GLU A 142 3.45 -5.55 23.20
CA GLU A 142 2.79 -4.54 22.35
C GLU A 142 3.46 -4.46 20.98
N LEU A 143 4.80 -4.40 20.95
CA LEU A 143 5.58 -4.40 19.71
C LEU A 143 5.31 -5.66 18.88
N GLY A 144 5.28 -6.84 19.52
CA GLY A 144 4.94 -8.11 18.89
C GLY A 144 3.54 -8.10 18.25
N CYS A 145 2.54 -7.52 18.93
CA CYS A 145 1.19 -7.36 18.41
C CYS A 145 1.13 -6.45 17.16
N ARG A 146 1.91 -5.37 17.15
CA ARG A 146 1.99 -4.45 16.01
C ARG A 146 2.66 -5.10 14.81
N ILE A 147 3.75 -5.83 15.00
CA ILE A 147 4.42 -6.60 13.93
C ILE A 147 3.46 -7.66 13.35
N ARG A 148 2.74 -8.39 14.21
CA ARG A 148 1.73 -9.37 13.76
C ARG A 148 0.62 -8.72 12.93
N THR A 149 0.24 -7.48 13.25
CA THR A 149 -0.74 -6.72 12.48
C THR A 149 -0.19 -6.31 11.12
N LEU A 150 1.05 -5.82 11.06
CA LEU A 150 1.72 -5.47 9.80
C LEU A 150 1.81 -6.66 8.85
N ARG A 151 2.17 -7.85 9.36
CA ARG A 151 2.23 -9.07 8.55
C ARG A 151 0.91 -9.43 7.88
N ARG A 152 -0.22 -9.20 8.57
CA ARG A 152 -1.56 -9.44 8.04
C ARG A 152 -2.02 -8.42 7.01
N LEU A 153 -1.44 -7.21 7.04
CA LEU A 153 -1.75 -6.13 6.08
C LEU A 153 -0.97 -6.30 4.78
N LEU A 154 0.29 -6.72 4.86
CA LEU A 154 1.16 -6.88 3.71
C LEU A 154 0.88 -8.22 3.01
N PRO A 155 0.66 -8.26 1.68
CA PRO A 155 0.60 -9.52 0.95
C PRO A 155 1.87 -10.35 1.17
N GLY A 156 1.74 -11.59 1.62
CA GLY A 156 2.88 -12.47 1.94
C GLY A 156 3.66 -12.09 3.22
N GLY A 157 3.15 -11.15 4.03
CA GLY A 157 3.87 -10.67 5.21
C GLY A 157 4.13 -11.75 6.27
N ASP A 158 3.32 -12.82 6.32
CA ASP A 158 3.52 -13.95 7.22
C ASP A 158 4.78 -14.78 6.88
N GLU A 159 5.21 -14.75 5.61
CA GLU A 159 6.42 -15.45 5.14
C GLU A 159 7.70 -14.63 5.36
N MET A 160 7.58 -13.32 5.63
CA MET A 160 8.72 -12.39 5.68
C MET A 160 9.39 -12.30 7.05
N GLY A 161 10.72 -12.14 7.03
CA GLY A 161 11.50 -11.76 8.20
C GLY A 161 11.16 -10.33 8.68
N VAL A 162 11.46 -9.97 9.93
CA VAL A 162 11.10 -8.65 10.48
C VAL A 162 11.79 -7.49 9.74
N CYS A 163 13.09 -7.61 9.42
CA CYS A 163 13.81 -6.55 8.69
C CYS A 163 13.31 -6.37 7.26
N GLU A 164 13.02 -7.49 6.59
CA GLU A 164 12.44 -7.53 5.26
C GLU A 164 11.04 -6.92 5.24
N LEU A 165 10.20 -7.28 6.22
CA LEU A 165 8.84 -6.77 6.39
C LEU A 165 8.79 -5.24 6.37
N PHE A 166 9.69 -4.57 7.07
CA PHE A 166 9.70 -3.09 7.07
C PHE A 166 10.10 -2.50 5.72
N THR A 167 11.05 -3.11 5.03
CA THR A 167 11.50 -2.67 3.69
C THR A 167 10.38 -2.88 2.65
N GLU A 168 9.68 -4.00 2.74
CA GLU A 168 8.55 -4.34 1.88
C GLU A 168 7.30 -3.49 2.21
N VAL A 169 7.06 -3.15 3.48
CA VAL A 169 6.00 -2.21 3.87
C VAL A 169 6.28 -0.82 3.29
N GLU A 170 7.51 -0.33 3.36
CA GLU A 170 7.90 0.95 2.77
C GLU A 170 7.60 0.97 1.27
N SER A 171 8.05 -0.05 0.54
CA SER A 171 7.83 -0.12 -0.91
C SER A 171 6.35 -0.29 -1.26
N TYR A 172 5.60 -1.06 -0.48
CA TYR A 172 4.16 -1.25 -0.68
C TYR A 172 3.38 0.05 -0.51
N VAL A 173 3.65 0.82 0.56
CA VAL A 173 3.01 2.12 0.80
C VAL A 173 3.29 3.07 -0.36
N VAL A 174 4.54 3.19 -0.81
CA VAL A 174 4.90 4.05 -1.96
C VAL A 174 4.14 3.61 -3.22
N CYS A 175 4.05 2.31 -3.51
CA CYS A 175 3.33 1.81 -4.68
C CYS A 175 1.82 2.10 -4.60
N LEU A 176 1.21 1.99 -3.40
CA LEU A 176 -0.19 2.35 -3.17
C LEU A 176 -0.44 3.85 -3.39
N GLU A 177 0.44 4.71 -2.90
CA GLU A 177 0.34 6.17 -3.11
C GLU A 177 0.38 6.52 -4.61
N LEU A 178 1.33 5.92 -5.35
CA LEU A 178 1.45 6.12 -6.80
C LEU A 178 0.23 5.60 -7.56
N GLN A 179 -0.27 4.42 -7.19
CA GLN A 179 -1.50 3.86 -7.73
C GLN A 179 -2.69 4.81 -7.54
N VAL A 180 -2.90 5.28 -6.30
CA VAL A 180 -4.00 6.20 -5.99
C VAL A 180 -3.85 7.51 -6.77
N SER A 181 -2.62 8.01 -6.92
CA SER A 181 -2.33 9.20 -7.73
C SER A 181 -2.72 9.01 -9.19
N ILE A 182 -2.37 7.89 -9.81
CA ILE A 182 -2.75 7.58 -11.21
C ILE A 182 -4.26 7.45 -11.33
N LEU A 183 -4.89 6.64 -10.48
CA LEU A 183 -6.33 6.39 -10.55
C LEU A 183 -7.14 7.69 -10.37
N ARG A 184 -6.72 8.57 -9.45
CA ARG A 184 -7.32 9.90 -9.29
C ARG A 184 -7.18 10.76 -10.55
N SER A 185 -6.01 10.70 -11.20
CA SER A 185 -5.76 11.44 -12.45
C SER A 185 -6.64 10.95 -13.60
N LEU A 186 -6.95 9.65 -13.66
CA LEU A 186 -7.86 9.07 -14.66
C LEU A 186 -9.32 9.46 -14.41
N VAL A 187 -9.74 9.57 -13.15
CA VAL A 187 -11.11 9.97 -12.79
C VAL A 187 -11.33 11.47 -12.94
N GLY A 188 -10.33 12.30 -12.62
CA GLY A 188 -10.41 13.76 -12.74
C GLY A 188 -10.12 14.32 -14.15
N ALA A 189 -9.86 13.46 -15.14
CA ALA A 189 -9.65 13.85 -16.54
C ALA A 189 -10.96 13.92 -17.37
N TYR A 190 -12.12 13.76 -16.72
CA TYR A 190 -13.47 13.94 -17.25
C TYR A 190 -14.24 14.96 -16.42
#